data_AF-A0A3D3JLE7-F1
#
_entry.id   AF-A0A3D3JLE7-F1
#
_cell.length_a   1.000
_cell.length_b   1.000
_cell.length_c   1.000
_cell.angle_alpha   90.00
_cell.angle_beta   90.00
_cell.angle_gamma   90.00
#
_symmetry.space_group_name_H-M   'P 1'
#
loop_
_entity.id
_entity.type
_entity.pdbx_description
1 polymer ?
#
loop_
_entity_poly.entity_id
_entity_poly.type
_entity_poly.pdbx_seq_one_letter_code
_entity_poly.pdbx_strand_id
1 'polypeptide(L)'
;MKILLAFSVALALVLTACSTSSTEPATSSDPSSESSISGANVRKFPYKTRVYNECAQEFVDFEGEIQLVSNSTAVKNGDIHRLFKINIAASGVGRVTGEDYNLKENYSDNLTYDVNTRTFEGETTQRRIRVISKGSSDNFYVKFKYHITLNNDGEEVVEFRDNTSECGG
;
A
#
# COMPACT_ATOMS: atom_id res chain seq x y z
N MET A 1 3.01 32.28 21.98
CA MET A 1 4.31 32.93 22.26
C MET A 1 5.04 33.06 20.94
N LYS A 2 5.12 34.27 20.36
CA LYS A 2 5.65 34.53 19.02
C LYS A 2 7.13 34.87 19.13
N ILE A 3 8.00 34.07 18.52
CA ILE A 3 9.44 34.35 18.42
C ILE A 3 9.69 34.85 17.00
N LEU A 4 9.90 36.17 16.87
CA LEU A 4 10.48 36.79 15.69
C LEU A 4 12.00 36.54 15.73
N LEU A 5 12.54 35.85 14.74
CA LEU A 5 13.98 35.84 14.45
C LEU A 5 14.19 36.48 13.08
N ALA A 6 14.55 37.76 13.11
CA ALA A 6 15.09 38.49 11.98
C ALA A 6 16.58 38.11 11.87
N PHE A 7 16.96 37.47 10.77
CA PHE A 7 18.36 37.29 10.41
C PHE A 7 18.66 38.06 9.13
N SER A 8 19.64 38.96 9.29
CA SER A 8 20.14 39.93 8.34
C SER A 8 20.77 39.29 7.10
N VAL A 9 20.56 40.01 5.99
CA VAL A 9 21.18 39.84 4.67
C VAL A 9 22.70 40.05 4.74
N ALA A 10 23.47 39.17 4.08
CA ALA A 10 24.80 39.49 3.56
C ALA A 10 24.89 38.94 2.13
N LEU A 11 24.75 39.86 1.17
CA LEU A 11 24.90 39.63 -0.26
C LEU A 11 26.39 39.74 -0.61
N ALA A 12 27.04 38.63 -0.95
CA ALA A 12 28.39 38.62 -1.50
C ALA A 12 28.34 38.28 -3.00
N LEU A 13 28.46 39.31 -3.84
CA LEU A 13 28.71 39.17 -5.27
C LEU A 13 30.17 38.77 -5.49
N VAL A 14 30.40 37.55 -5.97
CA VAL A 14 31.69 37.16 -6.56
C VAL A 14 31.50 37.07 -8.07
N LEU A 15 32.02 38.09 -8.77
CA LEU A 15 32.20 38.09 -10.22
C LEU A 15 33.49 37.31 -10.52
N THR A 16 33.37 36.09 -11.04
CA THR A 16 34.49 35.35 -11.65
C THR A 16 34.22 35.13 -13.12
N ALA A 17 35.25 35.47 -13.91
CA ALA A 17 35.25 35.71 -15.33
C ALA A 17 34.87 34.50 -16.21
N CYS A 18 34.23 34.80 -17.33
CA CYS A 18 33.95 33.89 -18.44
C CYS A 18 35.24 33.37 -19.06
N SER A 19 35.48 32.06 -18.96
CA SER A 19 36.30 31.34 -19.94
C SER A 19 35.37 30.81 -21.04
N THR A 20 35.40 31.48 -22.19
CA THR A 20 34.82 31.00 -23.44
C THR A 20 35.54 29.74 -23.88
N SER A 21 34.93 28.58 -23.68
CA SER A 21 35.43 27.32 -24.22
C SER A 21 34.53 26.85 -25.38
N SER A 22 35.21 26.66 -26.50
CA SER A 22 34.83 26.07 -27.78
C SER A 22 33.51 25.29 -27.84
N THR A 23 32.64 25.73 -28.75
CA THR A 23 31.48 25.00 -29.25
C THR A 23 31.94 23.81 -30.08
N GLU A 24 31.86 22.60 -29.53
CA GLU A 24 31.87 21.36 -30.29
C GLU A 24 30.47 20.73 -30.16
N PRO A 25 29.79 20.36 -31.27
CA PRO A 25 28.49 19.72 -31.18
C PRO A 25 28.68 18.27 -30.72
N ALA A 26 28.59 18.06 -29.41
CA ALA A 26 28.47 16.72 -28.85
C ALA A 26 27.08 16.18 -29.23
N THR A 27 27.03 15.42 -30.31
CA THR A 27 25.94 14.48 -30.59
C THR A 27 26.00 13.37 -29.54
N SER A 28 25.48 13.65 -28.35
CA SER A 28 25.22 12.66 -27.31
C SER A 28 23.76 12.22 -27.45
N SER A 29 23.53 11.16 -28.22
CA SER A 29 22.34 10.35 -28.06
C SER A 29 22.52 9.49 -26.81
N ASP A 30 22.45 10.13 -25.65
CA ASP A 30 22.30 9.40 -24.40
C ASP A 30 20.86 8.89 -24.36
N PRO A 31 20.59 7.58 -24.39
CA PRO A 31 19.27 7.09 -24.07
C PRO A 31 19.01 7.53 -22.64
N SER A 32 18.18 8.57 -22.50
CA SER A 32 17.56 9.03 -21.26
C SER A 32 17.43 7.86 -20.29
N SER A 33 18.42 7.73 -19.41
CA SER A 33 18.38 6.80 -18.29
C SER A 33 17.40 7.44 -17.33
N GLU A 34 16.11 7.26 -17.61
CA GLU A 34 15.04 7.50 -16.67
C GLU A 34 15.38 6.67 -15.44
N SER A 35 15.96 7.34 -14.46
CA SER A 35 16.21 6.77 -13.15
C SER A 35 14.84 6.52 -12.53
N SER A 36 14.28 5.35 -12.83
CA SER A 36 13.17 4.82 -12.08
C SER A 36 13.72 4.45 -10.72
N ILE A 37 13.49 5.32 -9.73
CA ILE A 37 13.78 5.02 -8.33
C ILE A 37 12.80 3.92 -7.92
N SER A 38 13.15 2.66 -8.22
CA SER A 38 12.45 1.48 -7.76
C SER A 38 12.98 1.14 -6.37
N GLY A 39 12.40 1.76 -5.35
CA GLY A 39 12.63 1.39 -3.95
C GLY A 39 11.46 0.55 -3.45
N ALA A 40 11.73 -0.69 -3.03
CA ALA A 40 10.73 -1.48 -2.32
C ALA A 40 10.49 -0.87 -0.92
N ASN A 41 9.28 -0.39 -0.66
CA ASN A 41 8.87 0.03 0.66
C ASN A 41 8.17 -1.14 1.36
N VAL A 42 8.65 -1.52 2.54
CA VAL A 42 8.03 -2.56 3.36
C VAL A 42 7.41 -1.92 4.59
N ARG A 43 6.12 -2.16 4.80
CA ARG A 43 5.39 -1.70 5.99
C ARG A 43 4.67 -2.87 6.65
N LYS A 44 4.57 -2.81 7.97
CA LYS A 44 3.83 -3.77 8.79
C LYS A 44 2.78 -3.02 9.59
N PHE A 45 1.58 -3.57 9.65
CA PHE A 45 0.46 -2.98 10.38
C PHE A 45 -0.24 -4.04 11.22
N PRO A 46 -0.72 -3.70 12.42
CA PRO A 46 -1.56 -4.62 13.19
C PRO A 46 -2.85 -4.89 12.43
N TYR A 47 -3.22 -6.16 12.32
CA TYR A 47 -4.50 -6.60 11.80
C TYR A 47 -5.43 -6.91 12.96
N LYS A 48 -6.58 -6.23 13.02
CA LYS A 48 -7.65 -6.56 13.96
C LYS A 48 -8.99 -6.44 13.24
N THR A 49 -9.76 -7.53 13.22
CA THR A 49 -11.09 -7.52 12.61
C THR A 49 -12.01 -8.50 13.31
N ARG A 50 -13.31 -8.37 13.04
CA ARG A 50 -14.33 -9.34 13.41
C ARG A 50 -15.04 -9.81 12.15
N VAL A 51 -15.12 -11.12 11.98
CA VAL A 51 -15.81 -11.74 10.85
C VAL A 51 -16.90 -12.67 11.38
N TYR A 52 -18.07 -12.66 10.75
CA TYR A 52 -19.10 -13.65 11.03
C TYR A 52 -18.77 -14.95 10.28
N ASN A 53 -18.71 -16.08 10.98
CA ASN A 53 -18.56 -17.41 10.40
C ASN A 53 -19.96 -17.99 10.19
N GLU A 54 -20.43 -18.04 8.95
CA GLU A 54 -21.73 -18.61 8.60
C GLU A 54 -21.88 -20.10 8.95
N CYS A 55 -20.79 -20.86 9.05
CA CYS A 55 -20.84 -22.30 9.31
C CYS A 55 -21.09 -22.62 10.78
N ALA A 56 -20.39 -21.91 11.66
CA ALA A 56 -20.56 -22.04 13.11
C ALA A 56 -21.61 -21.07 13.69
N GLN A 57 -22.19 -20.20 12.85
CA GLN A 57 -23.14 -19.15 13.23
C GLN A 57 -22.63 -18.26 14.38
N GLU A 58 -21.36 -17.87 14.32
CA GLU A 58 -20.71 -17.08 15.36
C GLU A 58 -19.80 -15.99 14.80
N PHE A 59 -19.43 -15.02 15.64
CA PHE A 59 -18.37 -14.09 15.30
C PHE A 59 -17.01 -14.64 15.73
N VAL A 60 -16.02 -14.47 14.85
CA VAL A 60 -14.61 -14.77 15.10
C VAL A 60 -13.84 -13.44 15.14
N ASP A 61 -13.17 -13.17 16.26
CA ASP A 61 -12.28 -12.02 16.39
C ASP A 61 -10.88 -12.44 15.95
N PHE A 62 -10.32 -11.77 14.94
CA PHE A 62 -8.97 -12.01 14.44
C PHE A 62 -8.01 -10.93 14.88
N GLU A 63 -6.80 -11.34 15.28
CA GLU A 63 -5.66 -10.47 15.52
C GLU A 63 -4.41 -11.01 14.81
N GLY A 64 -3.58 -10.12 14.27
CA GLY A 64 -2.40 -10.51 13.51
C GLY A 64 -1.61 -9.33 12.94
N GLU A 65 -0.94 -9.59 11.82
CA GLU A 65 -0.12 -8.61 11.11
C GLU A 65 -0.42 -8.65 9.60
N ILE A 66 -0.49 -7.46 8.99
CA ILE A 66 -0.38 -7.28 7.55
C ILE A 66 1.03 -6.78 7.23
N GLN A 67 1.70 -7.42 6.28
CA GLN A 67 2.91 -6.90 5.65
C GLN A 67 2.62 -6.46 4.22
N LEU A 68 2.78 -5.17 3.96
CA LEU A 68 2.68 -4.54 2.65
C LEU A 68 4.08 -4.33 2.08
N VAL A 69 4.31 -4.78 0.85
CA VAL A 69 5.51 -4.46 0.07
C VAL A 69 5.06 -3.69 -1.17
N SER A 70 5.44 -2.42 -1.30
CA SER A 70 5.11 -1.61 -2.47
C SER A 70 6.37 -1.26 -3.27
N ASN A 71 6.27 -1.33 -4.59
CA ASN A 71 7.27 -0.84 -5.53
C ASN A 71 6.60 0.20 -6.42
N SER A 72 7.23 1.36 -6.59
CA SER A 72 6.70 2.44 -7.43
C SER A 72 7.64 2.72 -8.58
N THR A 73 7.07 2.94 -9.76
CA THR A 73 7.78 3.36 -10.96
C THR A 73 7.08 4.59 -11.52
N ALA A 74 7.79 5.72 -11.60
CA ALA A 74 7.29 6.90 -12.30
C ALA A 74 7.25 6.61 -13.81
N VAL A 75 6.17 7.01 -14.47
CA VAL A 75 6.01 6.87 -15.92
C VAL A 75 6.06 8.23 -16.62
N LYS A 76 6.28 8.23 -17.94
CA LYS A 76 6.60 9.43 -18.75
C LYS A 76 5.63 10.60 -18.65
N ASN A 77 4.36 10.36 -18.31
CA ASN A 77 3.34 11.39 -18.15
C ASN A 77 3.26 11.98 -16.73
N GLY A 78 4.13 11.53 -15.82
CA GLY A 78 4.12 11.92 -14.42
C GLY A 78 3.32 10.98 -13.51
N ASP A 79 2.54 10.05 -14.06
CA ASP A 79 1.83 9.05 -13.26
C ASP A 79 2.79 8.10 -12.54
N ILE A 80 2.28 7.39 -11.53
CA ILE A 80 3.06 6.45 -10.75
C ILE A 80 2.42 5.07 -10.86
N HIS A 81 3.11 4.12 -11.49
CA HIS A 81 2.71 2.71 -11.44
C HIS A 81 3.17 2.10 -10.12
N ARG A 82 2.27 1.44 -9.39
CA ARG A 82 2.59 0.83 -8.10
C ARG A 82 2.19 -0.63 -8.05
N LEU A 83 3.18 -1.48 -7.79
CA LEU A 83 2.99 -2.90 -7.50
C LEU A 83 2.95 -3.10 -5.99
N PHE A 84 1.88 -3.67 -5.48
CA PHE A 84 1.71 -4.07 -4.09
C PHE A 84 1.83 -5.58 -3.95
N LYS A 85 2.45 -6.04 -2.87
CA LYS A 85 2.34 -7.40 -2.36
C LYS A 85 1.85 -7.34 -0.92
N ILE A 86 0.78 -8.04 -0.63
CA ILE A 86 0.15 -8.05 0.68
C ILE A 86 0.25 -9.45 1.24
N ASN A 87 0.80 -9.56 2.45
CA ASN A 87 0.81 -10.77 3.25
C ASN A 87 -0.03 -10.53 4.49
N ILE A 88 -0.98 -11.41 4.77
CA ILE A 88 -1.79 -11.36 5.98
C ILE A 88 -1.53 -12.63 6.77
N ALA A 89 -1.22 -12.50 8.05
CA ALA A 89 -1.14 -13.62 8.97
C ALA A 89 -1.86 -13.23 10.26
N ALA A 90 -2.95 -13.94 10.55
CA ALA A 90 -3.77 -13.70 11.73
C ALA A 90 -4.27 -15.00 12.34
N SER A 91 -4.49 -14.96 13.65
CA SER A 91 -5.20 -16.00 14.39
C SER A 91 -6.48 -15.39 14.94
N GLY A 92 -7.52 -16.20 15.06
CA GLY A 92 -8.80 -15.75 15.61
C GLY A 92 -9.44 -16.77 16.51
N VAL A 93 -10.37 -16.30 17.33
CA VAL A 93 -11.10 -17.15 18.28
C VAL A 93 -12.59 -16.93 18.10
N GLY A 94 -13.34 -18.03 17.97
CA GLY A 94 -14.81 -18.02 17.93
C GLY A 94 -15.37 -17.56 19.29
N ARG A 95 -16.29 -16.58 19.28
CA ARG A 95 -16.85 -16.00 20.51
C ARG A 95 -17.78 -16.94 21.27
N VAL A 96 -18.37 -17.92 20.58
CA VAL A 96 -19.35 -18.85 21.15
C VAL A 96 -18.68 -20.19 21.40
N THR A 97 -17.99 -20.72 20.39
CA THR A 97 -17.36 -22.04 20.46
C THR A 97 -16.02 -22.04 21.19
N GLY A 98 -15.33 -20.88 21.21
CA GLY A 98 -13.95 -20.78 21.66
C GLY A 98 -12.94 -21.45 20.71
N GLU A 99 -13.36 -21.86 19.51
CA GLU A 99 -12.46 -22.52 18.57
C GLU A 99 -11.41 -21.57 17.99
N ASP A 100 -10.22 -22.10 17.77
CA ASP A 100 -9.12 -21.39 17.15
C ASP A 100 -9.21 -21.46 15.61
N TYR A 101 -9.02 -20.31 14.98
CA TYR A 101 -8.98 -20.14 13.54
C TYR A 101 -7.64 -19.54 13.11
N ASN A 102 -7.19 -19.88 11.91
CA ASN A 102 -6.02 -19.29 11.26
C ASN A 102 -6.39 -18.71 9.91
N LEU A 103 -5.90 -17.50 9.67
CA LEU A 103 -6.00 -16.79 8.41
C LEU A 103 -4.59 -16.50 7.91
N LYS A 104 -4.25 -17.02 6.73
CA LYS A 104 -3.00 -16.71 6.04
C LYS A 104 -3.29 -16.47 4.56
N GLU A 105 -2.86 -15.32 4.07
CA GLU A 105 -3.07 -14.94 2.67
C GLU A 105 -1.83 -14.23 2.11
N ASN A 106 -1.56 -14.46 0.82
CA ASN A 106 -0.56 -13.72 0.06
C ASN A 106 -1.14 -13.36 -1.31
N TYR A 107 -1.19 -12.08 -1.63
CA TYR A 107 -1.62 -11.62 -2.94
C TYR A 107 -0.81 -10.42 -3.43
N SER A 108 -0.91 -10.13 -4.73
CA SER A 108 -0.25 -8.99 -5.35
C SER A 108 -1.24 -8.23 -6.22
N ASP A 109 -1.09 -6.91 -6.27
CA ASP A 109 -1.91 -6.00 -7.06
C ASP A 109 -1.07 -4.98 -7.78
N ASN A 110 -1.53 -4.55 -8.95
CA ASN A 110 -0.91 -3.49 -9.72
C ASN A 110 -1.94 -2.36 -9.87
N LEU A 111 -1.61 -1.18 -9.36
CA LEU A 111 -2.44 0.01 -9.43
C LEU A 111 -1.68 1.11 -10.16
N THR A 112 -2.40 1.88 -10.98
CA THR A 112 -1.85 3.09 -11.61
C THR A 112 -2.35 4.28 -10.82
N TYR A 113 -1.43 5.11 -10.31
CA TYR A 113 -1.77 6.35 -9.64
C TYR A 113 -1.74 7.50 -10.65
N ASP A 114 -2.89 8.12 -10.85
CA ASP A 114 -3.01 9.35 -11.61
C ASP A 114 -2.69 10.53 -10.69
N VAL A 115 -1.58 11.22 -10.99
CA VAL A 115 -1.09 12.35 -10.20
C VAL A 115 -2.02 13.57 -10.25
N ASN A 116 -2.84 13.70 -11.30
CA ASN A 116 -3.75 14.83 -11.47
C ASN A 116 -4.99 14.67 -10.59
N THR A 117 -5.55 13.46 -10.54
CA THR A 117 -6.73 13.16 -9.71
C THR A 117 -6.37 12.77 -8.29
N ARG A 118 -5.11 12.43 -8.03
CA ARG A 118 -4.62 11.87 -6.76
C ARG A 118 -5.36 10.60 -6.35
N THR A 119 -5.77 9.80 -7.33
CA THR A 119 -6.48 8.54 -7.10
C THR A 119 -5.73 7.38 -7.74
N PHE A 120 -5.84 6.20 -7.16
CA PHE A 120 -5.41 4.97 -7.82
C PHE A 120 -6.54 4.52 -8.76
N GLU A 121 -6.24 4.42 -10.05
CA GLU A 121 -7.02 3.64 -10.99
C GLU A 121 -6.75 2.15 -10.70
N GLY A 122 -7.81 1.41 -10.38
CA GLY A 122 -7.75 0.03 -9.88
C GLY A 122 -8.61 -0.09 -8.62
N GLU A 123 -9.91 0.05 -8.77
CA GLU A 123 -10.83 -1.08 -8.92
C GLU A 123 -11.00 -1.87 -7.61
N THR A 124 -12.23 -1.80 -7.10
CA THR A 124 -12.80 -2.59 -6.03
C THR A 124 -12.48 -4.07 -6.22
N THR A 125 -11.38 -4.53 -5.64
CA THR A 125 -10.89 -5.87 -5.90
C THR A 125 -11.51 -6.84 -4.90
N GLN A 126 -12.36 -7.76 -5.38
CA GLN A 126 -12.92 -8.80 -4.54
C GLN A 126 -11.86 -9.88 -4.26
N ARG A 127 -11.56 -10.07 -2.98
CA ARG A 127 -10.69 -11.12 -2.47
C ARG A 127 -11.50 -12.20 -1.81
N ARG A 128 -10.98 -13.43 -1.82
CA ARG A 128 -11.56 -14.60 -1.16
C ARG A 128 -10.45 -15.29 -0.39
N ILE A 129 -10.43 -15.11 0.93
CA ILE A 129 -9.41 -15.68 1.82
C ILE A 129 -9.96 -16.92 2.49
N ARG A 130 -9.18 -17.99 2.51
CA ARG A 130 -9.52 -19.20 3.27
C ARG A 130 -9.14 -19.02 4.74
N VAL A 131 -10.10 -19.28 5.62
CA VAL A 131 -9.89 -19.39 7.06
C VAL A 131 -9.94 -20.86 7.44
N ILE A 132 -8.94 -21.29 8.20
CA ILE A 132 -8.77 -22.68 8.60
C ILE A 132 -9.13 -22.83 10.08
N SER A 133 -10.13 -23.64 10.40
CA SER A 133 -10.39 -24.03 11.80
C SER A 133 -9.31 -25.02 12.26
N LYS A 134 -8.88 -24.91 13.53
CA LYS A 134 -8.04 -25.91 14.20
C LYS A 134 -8.86 -26.95 14.97
N GLY A 135 -10.16 -26.73 15.08
CA GLY A 135 -11.08 -27.54 15.87
C GLY A 135 -11.92 -28.47 15.00
N SER A 136 -13.18 -28.63 15.42
CA SER A 136 -14.16 -29.47 14.76
C SER A 136 -15.04 -28.71 13.76
N SER A 137 -15.05 -27.37 13.80
CA SER A 137 -15.82 -26.57 12.83
C SER A 137 -15.22 -26.64 11.43
N ASP A 138 -16.08 -26.37 10.45
CA ASP A 138 -15.70 -26.26 9.07
C ASP A 138 -14.76 -25.06 8.82
N ASN A 139 -13.95 -25.20 7.78
CA ASN A 139 -13.27 -24.06 7.20
C ASN A 139 -14.30 -23.12 6.56
N PHE A 140 -13.96 -21.85 6.46
CA PHE A 140 -14.81 -20.89 5.76
C PHE A 140 -13.97 -19.95 4.93
N TYR A 141 -14.63 -19.23 4.02
CA TYR A 141 -14.00 -18.21 3.21
C TYR A 141 -14.51 -16.84 3.61
N VAL A 142 -13.63 -15.85 3.62
CA VAL A 142 -13.96 -14.44 3.80
C VAL A 142 -13.81 -13.76 2.46
N LYS A 143 -14.87 -13.10 2.01
CA LYS A 143 -14.84 -12.23 0.86
C LYS A 143 -14.83 -10.79 1.31
N PHE A 144 -13.98 -9.97 0.71
CA PHE A 144 -13.99 -8.54 0.94
C PHE A 144 -13.58 -7.81 -0.32
N LYS A 145 -13.94 -6.55 -0.38
CA LYS A 145 -13.41 -5.58 -1.32
C LYS A 145 -12.59 -4.56 -0.56
N TYR A 146 -11.61 -3.98 -1.21
CA TYR A 146 -10.89 -2.84 -0.65
C TYR A 146 -10.71 -1.74 -1.68
N HIS A 147 -10.53 -0.52 -1.19
CA HIS A 147 -10.28 0.67 -1.97
C HIS A 147 -9.10 1.41 -1.35
N ILE A 148 -8.10 1.76 -2.16
CA ILE A 148 -6.90 2.45 -1.71
C ILE A 148 -6.97 3.89 -2.22
N THR A 149 -6.81 4.85 -1.32
CA THR A 149 -6.74 6.28 -1.61
C THR A 149 -5.48 6.88 -1.01
N LEU A 150 -5.08 8.06 -1.49
CA LEU A 150 -4.05 8.88 -0.85
C LEU A 150 -4.73 10.10 -0.23
N ASN A 151 -4.45 10.36 1.04
CA ASN A 151 -4.93 11.58 1.68
C ASN A 151 -4.10 12.81 1.23
N ASN A 152 -4.47 14.00 1.70
CA ASN A 152 -3.79 15.25 1.32
C ASN A 152 -2.33 15.32 1.77
N ASP A 153 -1.94 14.52 2.75
CA ASP A 153 -0.57 14.43 3.28
C ASP A 153 0.29 13.42 2.50
N GLY A 154 -0.29 12.76 1.49
CA GLY A 154 0.38 11.73 0.70
C GLY A 154 0.48 10.38 1.43
N GLU A 155 -0.34 10.16 2.47
CA GLU A 155 -0.43 8.88 3.17
C GLU A 155 -1.50 8.00 2.55
N GLU A 156 -1.21 6.70 2.46
CA GLU A 156 -2.14 5.71 1.93
C GLU A 156 -3.23 5.39 2.95
N VAL A 157 -4.48 5.41 2.49
CA VAL A 157 -5.66 5.02 3.27
C VAL A 157 -6.32 3.85 2.55
N VAL A 158 -6.55 2.76 3.29
CA VAL A 158 -7.22 1.56 2.76
C VAL A 158 -8.58 1.40 3.43
N GLU A 159 -9.64 1.37 2.64
CA GLU A 159 -11.00 1.11 3.09
C GLU A 159 -11.43 -0.30 2.68
N PHE A 160 -11.92 -1.10 3.63
CA PHE A 160 -12.50 -2.42 3.36
C PHE A 160 -14.02 -2.32 3.29
N ARG A 161 -14.64 -2.98 2.30
CA ARG A 161 -16.09 -2.98 2.02
C ARG A 161 -16.58 -4.39 1.70
N ASP A 162 -17.89 -4.61 1.85
CA ASP A 162 -18.60 -5.84 1.50
C ASP A 162 -17.95 -7.12 2.07
N ASN A 163 -17.70 -7.13 3.38
CA ASN A 163 -17.19 -8.31 4.07
C ASN A 163 -18.31 -9.35 4.19
N THR A 164 -18.23 -10.44 3.43
CA THR A 164 -19.14 -11.59 3.56
C THR A 164 -18.35 -12.84 3.88
N SER A 165 -19.01 -13.85 4.44
CA SER A 165 -18.42 -15.17 4.63
C SER A 165 -19.14 -16.21 3.79
N GLU A 166 -18.56 -17.39 3.62
CA GLU A 166 -19.27 -18.56 3.10
C GLU A 166 -18.58 -19.83 3.58
N CYS A 167 -19.34 -20.92 3.69
CA CYS A 167 -18.77 -22.19 4.11
C CYS A 167 -17.84 -22.81 3.07
N GLY A 168 -16.69 -23.26 3.56
CA GLY A 168 -15.71 -24.00 2.78
C GLY A 168 -15.82 -25.47 3.13
N GLY A 169 -16.72 -26.17 2.44
CA GLY A 169 -16.78 -27.63 2.48
C GLY A 169 -15.47 -28.30 2.06
#